data_AF-A0A285IIE1-F1
#
_entry.id   AF-A0A285IIE1-F1
#
_cell.length_a   1.000
_cell.length_b   1.000
_cell.length_c   1.000
_cell.angle_alpha   90.00
_cell.angle_beta   90.00
_cell.angle_gamma   90.00
#
_symmetry.space_group_name_H-M   'P 1'
#
loop_
_entity.id
_entity.type
_entity.pdbx_description
1 polymer ?
#
loop_
_entity_poly.entity_id
_entity_poly.type
_entity_poly.pdbx_seq_one_letter_code
_entity_poly.pdbx_strand_id
1 'polypeptide(L)'
;MELNRKALFKSFLLYLGLLILIELSSVFSKIYLSEKSVLTLAGIWMLLTIPIYILSKKIKYLNYTYSVFNALIAGVAIGSYYSFKAVNLDNIFFWIVGFCLAMVINHWLIVITNNYKKISLINIILSLIGMGLTIYLLITLNSSLGTYLLFLTVIYLCFFIALYLNKEESFNYLDLVNFASLLMFGGVFLIILIIITEGDGVEFLDMSWWKDGKRRT
;
A
#
# COMPACT_ATOMS: atom_id res chain seq x y z
N MET A 1 2.26 20.04 25.50
CA MET A 1 1.53 20.43 24.28
C MET A 1 0.58 19.30 23.93
N GLU A 2 -0.71 19.58 23.71
CA GLU A 2 -1.73 18.53 23.53
C GLU A 2 -1.76 18.01 22.09
N LEU A 3 -1.66 16.69 21.94
CA LEU A 3 -1.89 16.00 20.67
C LEU A 3 -3.33 16.27 20.18
N ASN A 4 -3.49 16.65 18.91
CA ASN A 4 -4.82 16.84 18.33
C ASN A 4 -5.52 15.49 18.12
N ARG A 5 -6.17 14.98 19.18
CA ARG A 5 -6.81 13.66 19.23
C ARG A 5 -7.85 13.46 18.13
N LYS A 6 -8.62 14.51 17.80
CA LYS A 6 -9.63 14.45 16.73
C LYS A 6 -8.98 14.24 15.36
N ALA A 7 -7.89 14.94 15.08
CA ALA A 7 -7.17 14.79 13.83
C ALA A 7 -6.49 13.41 13.75
N LEU A 8 -5.88 12.93 14.83
CA LEU A 8 -5.30 11.59 14.91
C LEU A 8 -6.35 10.51 14.61
N PHE A 9 -7.50 10.55 15.29
CA PHE A 9 -8.58 9.60 15.07
C PHE A 9 -9.05 9.60 13.61
N LYS A 10 -9.21 10.78 13.00
CA LYS A 10 -9.55 10.90 11.57
C LYS A 10 -8.49 10.28 10.66
N SER A 11 -7.20 10.45 10.97
CA SER A 11 -6.12 9.82 10.20
C SER A 11 -6.23 8.30 10.22
N PHE A 12 -6.44 7.69 11.39
CA PHE A 12 -6.61 6.24 11.52
C PHE A 12 -7.85 5.75 10.77
N LEU A 13 -8.99 6.43 10.95
CA LEU A 13 -10.25 6.03 10.31
C LEU A 13 -10.19 6.12 8.79
N LEU A 14 -9.62 7.20 8.25
CA LEU A 14 -9.44 7.33 6.80
C LEU A 14 -8.48 6.27 6.27
N TYR A 15 -7.39 6.00 6.98
CA TYR A 15 -6.43 4.99 6.52
C TYR A 15 -7.03 3.57 6.52
N LEU A 16 -7.88 3.25 7.49
CA LEU A 16 -8.67 2.01 7.46
C LEU A 16 -9.63 1.97 6.28
N GLY A 17 -10.28 3.10 5.96
CA GLY A 17 -11.11 3.23 4.75
C GLY A 17 -10.31 3.00 3.47
N LEU A 18 -9.09 3.51 3.39
CA LEU A 18 -8.19 3.28 2.25
C LEU A 18 -7.78 1.81 2.13
N LEU A 19 -7.51 1.12 3.26
CA LEU A 19 -7.24 -0.31 3.25
C LEU A 19 -8.42 -1.10 2.66
N ILE A 20 -9.65 -0.83 3.12
CA ILE A 20 -10.84 -1.50 2.58
C ILE A 20 -10.94 -1.24 1.07
N LEU A 21 -10.65 -0.03 0.62
CA LEU A 21 -10.67 0.31 -0.81
C LEU A 21 -9.60 -0.45 -1.61
N ILE A 22 -8.39 -0.59 -1.06
CA ILE A 22 -7.31 -1.40 -1.65
C ILE A 22 -7.76 -2.84 -1.83
N GLU A 23 -8.36 -3.44 -0.80
CA GLU A 23 -8.78 -4.84 -0.83
C GLU A 23 -9.96 -5.08 -1.78
N LEU A 24 -10.94 -4.17 -1.81
CA LEU A 24 -12.03 -4.25 -2.79
C LEU A 24 -11.49 -4.14 -4.22
N SER A 25 -10.56 -3.21 -4.43
CA SER A 25 -9.94 -3.00 -5.73
C SER A 25 -9.02 -4.16 -6.14
N SER A 26 -8.37 -4.83 -5.18
CA SER A 26 -7.51 -6.00 -5.44
C SER A 26 -8.34 -7.21 -5.86
N VAL A 27 -9.45 -7.47 -5.15
CA VAL A 27 -10.40 -8.53 -5.51
C VAL A 27 -11.00 -8.27 -6.89
N PHE A 28 -11.45 -7.03 -7.16
CA PHE A 28 -12.02 -6.67 -8.46
C PHE A 28 -10.99 -6.82 -9.59
N SER A 29 -9.76 -6.31 -9.38
CA SER A 29 -8.70 -6.39 -10.38
C SER A 29 -8.29 -7.83 -10.68
N LYS A 30 -8.24 -8.70 -9.68
CA LYS A 30 -7.90 -10.12 -9.87
C LYS A 30 -8.87 -10.83 -10.82
N ILE A 31 -10.14 -10.42 -10.83
CA ILE A 31 -11.20 -11.06 -11.63
C ILE A 31 -11.29 -10.46 -13.03
N TYR A 32 -11.18 -9.13 -13.16
CA TYR A 32 -11.63 -8.41 -14.37
C TYR A 32 -10.51 -7.77 -15.19
N LEU A 33 -9.29 -7.65 -14.66
CA LEU A 33 -8.22 -6.91 -15.33
C LEU A 33 -7.09 -7.82 -15.80
N SER A 34 -6.59 -7.55 -17.00
CA SER A 34 -5.40 -8.24 -17.53
C SER A 34 -4.13 -7.71 -16.88
N GLU A 35 -3.21 -8.61 -16.56
CA GLU A 35 -1.97 -8.30 -15.82
C GLU A 35 -1.11 -7.22 -16.51
N LYS A 36 -0.99 -7.28 -17.84
CA LYS A 36 -0.23 -6.31 -18.63
C LYS A 36 -0.82 -4.90 -18.58
N SER A 37 -2.16 -4.80 -18.61
CA SER A 37 -2.84 -3.50 -18.55
C SER A 37 -2.66 -2.82 -17.20
N VAL A 38 -2.60 -3.61 -16.13
CA VAL A 38 -2.43 -3.12 -14.76
C VAL A 38 -1.03 -2.58 -14.51
N LEU A 39 0.00 -3.33 -14.89
CA LEU A 39 1.39 -2.86 -14.72
C LEU A 39 1.65 -1.57 -15.49
N THR A 40 1.12 -1.45 -16.70
CA THR A 40 1.22 -0.23 -17.51
C THR A 40 0.52 0.94 -16.80
N LEU A 41 -0.71 0.74 -16.32
CA LEU A 41 -1.47 1.76 -15.60
C LEU A 41 -0.77 2.21 -14.31
N ALA A 42 -0.27 1.26 -13.52
CA ALA A 42 0.44 1.53 -12.27
C ALA A 42 1.78 2.24 -12.52
N GLY A 43 2.52 1.85 -13.57
CA GLY A 43 3.75 2.54 -13.97
C GLY A 43 3.52 3.99 -14.39
N ILE A 44 2.48 4.25 -15.20
CA ILE A 44 2.08 5.62 -15.56
C ILE A 44 1.68 6.40 -14.31
N TRP A 45 0.88 5.78 -13.43
CA TRP A 45 0.46 6.43 -12.19
C TRP A 45 1.62 6.75 -11.26
N MET A 46 2.67 5.92 -11.22
CA MET A 46 3.88 6.21 -10.43
C MET A 46 4.59 7.48 -10.89
N LEU A 47 4.61 7.77 -12.18
CA LEU A 47 5.16 9.03 -12.69
C LEU A 47 4.26 10.22 -12.33
N LEU A 48 2.95 10.02 -12.31
CA LEU A 48 1.96 11.08 -12.03
C LEU A 48 1.74 11.34 -10.54
N THR A 49 1.96 10.36 -9.67
CA THR A 49 1.61 10.45 -8.24
C THR A 49 2.42 11.54 -7.53
N ILE A 50 3.71 11.71 -7.87
CA ILE A 50 4.58 12.74 -7.29
C ILE A 50 4.12 14.16 -7.65
N PRO A 51 3.94 14.54 -8.94
CA PRO A 51 3.46 15.88 -9.28
C PRO A 51 2.04 16.11 -8.75
N ILE A 52 1.16 15.11 -8.77
CA ILE A 52 -0.19 15.24 -8.21
C ILE A 52 -0.14 15.45 -6.69
N TYR A 53 0.76 14.79 -5.95
CA TYR A 53 0.97 15.03 -4.53
C TYR A 53 1.43 16.46 -4.22
N ILE A 54 2.33 17.02 -5.04
CA ILE A 54 2.77 18.41 -4.87
C ILE A 54 1.60 19.37 -5.14
N LEU A 55 0.77 19.08 -6.15
CA LEU A 55 -0.43 19.86 -6.48
C LEU A 55 -1.53 19.72 -5.41
N SER A 56 -1.68 18.55 -4.79
CA SER A 56 -2.71 18.29 -3.78
C SER A 56 -2.52 19.13 -2.52
N LYS A 57 -1.28 19.54 -2.21
CA LYS A 57 -0.98 20.51 -1.15
C LYS A 57 -1.55 21.90 -1.42
N LYS A 58 -1.77 22.26 -2.69
CA LYS A 58 -2.28 23.58 -3.10
C LYS A 58 -3.79 23.56 -3.39
N ILE A 59 -4.31 22.45 -3.91
CA ILE A 59 -5.69 22.33 -4.39
C ILE A 59 -6.49 21.45 -3.43
N LYS A 60 -7.45 22.05 -2.70
CA LYS A 60 -8.26 21.36 -1.67
C LYS A 60 -8.96 20.10 -2.19
N TYR A 61 -9.56 20.14 -3.38
CA TYR A 61 -10.26 18.98 -3.95
C TYR A 61 -9.31 17.80 -4.21
N LEU A 62 -8.12 18.07 -4.77
CA LEU A 62 -7.09 17.05 -4.99
C LEU A 62 -6.58 16.46 -3.68
N ASN A 63 -6.55 17.25 -2.59
CA ASN A 63 -6.15 16.77 -1.27
C ASN A 63 -7.04 15.61 -0.78
N TYR A 64 -8.35 15.65 -1.06
CA TYR A 64 -9.28 14.57 -0.68
C TYR A 64 -9.22 13.36 -1.60
N THR A 65 -9.05 13.56 -2.91
CA THR A 65 -9.14 12.46 -3.88
C THR A 65 -7.80 11.75 -4.09
N TYR A 66 -6.67 12.41 -3.79
CA TYR A 66 -5.34 11.86 -4.06
C TYR A 66 -5.09 10.51 -3.38
N SER A 67 -5.35 10.42 -2.08
CA SER A 67 -5.18 9.17 -1.34
C SER A 67 -6.13 8.06 -1.80
N VAL A 68 -7.34 8.42 -2.23
CA VAL A 68 -8.32 7.50 -2.82
C VAL A 68 -7.79 6.90 -4.13
N PHE A 69 -7.26 7.72 -5.04
CA PHE A 69 -6.67 7.21 -6.28
C PHE A 69 -5.45 6.33 -6.04
N ASN A 70 -4.57 6.70 -5.11
CA ASN A 70 -3.43 5.86 -4.73
C ASN A 70 -3.87 4.52 -4.14
N ALA A 71 -4.90 4.51 -3.30
CA ALA A 71 -5.46 3.27 -2.75
C ALA A 71 -6.09 2.38 -3.84
N LEU A 72 -6.87 2.95 -4.76
CA LEU A 72 -7.42 2.21 -5.89
C LEU A 72 -6.31 1.57 -6.73
N ILE A 73 -5.31 2.35 -7.13
CA ILE A 73 -4.28 1.86 -8.05
C ILE A 73 -3.32 0.89 -7.33
N ALA A 74 -3.05 1.09 -6.04
CA ALA A 74 -2.35 0.10 -5.22
C ALA A 74 -3.13 -1.22 -5.15
N GLY A 75 -4.45 -1.16 -4.92
CA GLY A 75 -5.31 -2.33 -4.93
C GLY A 75 -5.31 -3.04 -6.29
N VAL A 76 -5.44 -2.29 -7.39
CA VAL A 76 -5.32 -2.83 -8.75
C VAL A 76 -3.97 -3.54 -8.94
N ALA A 77 -2.86 -2.92 -8.55
CA ALA A 77 -1.53 -3.51 -8.65
C ALA A 77 -1.40 -4.81 -7.83
N ILE A 78 -1.88 -4.82 -6.58
CA ILE A 78 -1.91 -6.01 -5.71
C ILE A 78 -2.78 -7.11 -6.34
N GLY A 79 -3.96 -6.76 -6.85
CA GLY A 79 -4.87 -7.71 -7.49
C GLY A 79 -4.28 -8.35 -8.74
N SER A 80 -3.57 -7.58 -9.56
CA SER A 80 -2.81 -8.12 -10.69
C SER A 80 -1.69 -9.04 -10.25
N TYR A 81 -0.99 -8.72 -9.16
CA TYR A 81 0.00 -9.63 -8.59
C TYR A 81 -0.66 -10.93 -8.10
N TYR A 82 -1.82 -10.85 -7.46
CA TYR A 82 -2.57 -12.04 -7.03
C TYR A 82 -3.05 -12.90 -8.19
N SER A 83 -3.40 -12.30 -9.33
CA SER A 83 -3.66 -13.03 -10.58
C SER A 83 -2.39 -13.75 -11.03
N PHE A 84 -1.29 -13.01 -11.19
CA PHE A 84 -0.03 -13.52 -11.72
C PHE A 84 0.55 -14.68 -10.90
N LYS A 85 0.50 -14.58 -9.56
CA LYS A 85 0.99 -15.62 -8.64
C LYS A 85 -0.08 -16.62 -8.19
N ALA A 86 -1.29 -16.58 -8.79
CA ALA A 86 -2.41 -17.44 -8.43
C ALA A 86 -2.67 -17.49 -6.91
N VAL A 87 -2.59 -16.35 -6.23
CA VAL A 87 -2.72 -16.24 -4.77
C VAL A 87 -4.16 -16.56 -4.35
N ASN A 88 -4.33 -17.49 -3.42
CA ASN A 88 -5.65 -17.82 -2.87
C ASN A 88 -6.11 -16.76 -1.84
N LEU A 89 -7.36 -16.31 -1.95
CA LEU A 89 -7.95 -15.23 -1.13
C LEU A 89 -8.94 -15.74 -0.06
N ASP A 90 -9.05 -17.05 0.16
CA ASP A 90 -10.09 -17.68 1.00
C ASP A 90 -10.14 -17.22 2.48
N ASN A 91 -9.16 -16.44 2.96
CA ASN A 91 -9.14 -15.92 4.34
C ASN A 91 -8.78 -14.43 4.43
N ILE A 92 -8.94 -13.67 3.35
CA ILE A 92 -8.54 -12.25 3.29
C ILE A 92 -9.18 -11.44 4.44
N PHE A 93 -10.45 -11.71 4.72
CA PHE A 93 -11.23 -11.01 5.74
C PHE A 93 -10.65 -11.15 7.14
N PHE A 94 -10.20 -12.34 7.53
CA PHE A 94 -9.63 -12.60 8.86
C PHE A 94 -8.43 -11.67 9.13
N TRP A 95 -7.59 -11.51 8.13
CA TRP A 95 -6.40 -10.70 8.27
C TRP A 95 -6.66 -9.19 8.16
N ILE A 96 -7.65 -8.77 7.37
CA ILE A 96 -8.14 -7.37 7.38
C ILE A 96 -8.62 -7.01 8.79
N VAL A 97 -9.38 -7.91 9.44
CA VAL A 97 -9.82 -7.71 10.83
C VAL A 97 -8.63 -7.62 11.78
N GLY A 98 -7.63 -8.49 11.63
CA GLY A 98 -6.38 -8.42 12.40
C GLY A 98 -5.66 -7.07 12.25
N PHE A 99 -5.56 -6.55 11.03
CA PHE A 99 -4.99 -5.23 10.76
C PHE A 99 -5.81 -4.12 11.42
N CYS A 100 -7.13 -4.16 11.30
CA CYS A 100 -8.02 -3.16 11.91
C CYS A 100 -7.86 -3.13 13.43
N LEU A 101 -7.79 -4.30 14.07
CA LEU A 101 -7.55 -4.42 15.50
C LEU A 101 -6.18 -3.85 15.89
N ALA A 102 -5.12 -4.17 15.13
CA ALA A 102 -3.79 -3.61 15.37
C ALA A 102 -3.78 -2.08 15.29
N MET A 103 -4.46 -1.50 14.30
CA MET A 103 -4.60 -0.05 14.15
C MET A 103 -5.36 0.57 15.32
N VAL A 104 -6.47 -0.03 15.76
CA VAL A 104 -7.27 0.47 16.91
C VAL A 104 -6.46 0.42 18.20
N ILE A 105 -5.75 -0.69 18.46
CA ILE A 105 -4.88 -0.85 19.63
C ILE A 105 -3.79 0.24 19.62
N ASN A 106 -3.15 0.48 18.48
CA ASN A 106 -2.12 1.50 18.38
C ASN A 106 -2.66 2.92 18.55
N HIS A 107 -3.84 3.22 18.01
CA HIS A 107 -4.51 4.49 18.30
C HIS A 107 -4.72 4.67 19.81
N TRP A 108 -5.23 3.66 20.51
CA TRP A 108 -5.40 3.71 21.97
C TRP A 108 -4.08 3.89 22.72
N LEU A 109 -3.03 3.14 22.37
CA LEU A 109 -1.71 3.28 22.98
C LEU A 109 -1.15 4.70 22.79
N ILE A 110 -1.33 5.30 21.61
CA ILE A 110 -0.90 6.68 21.34
C ILE A 110 -1.69 7.66 22.21
N VAL A 111 -3.00 7.50 22.34
CA VAL A 111 -3.85 8.39 23.14
C VAL A 111 -3.51 8.31 24.63
N ILE A 112 -3.26 7.11 25.16
CA ILE A 112 -2.94 6.89 26.57
C ILE A 112 -1.54 7.41 26.91
N THR A 113 -0.55 7.10 26.08
CA THR A 113 0.84 7.50 26.33
C THR A 113 1.13 8.96 25.95
N ASN A 114 0.26 9.56 25.14
CA ASN A 114 0.44 10.87 24.52
C ASN A 114 1.80 11.02 23.78
N ASN A 115 2.39 9.89 23.33
CA ASN A 115 3.72 9.86 22.72
C ASN A 115 3.70 9.11 21.38
N TYR A 116 3.08 9.73 20.38
CA TYR A 116 2.88 9.09 19.08
C TYR A 116 4.21 8.79 18.36
N LYS A 117 5.27 9.59 18.54
CA LYS A 117 6.57 9.34 17.91
C LYS A 117 7.21 8.05 18.41
N LYS A 118 7.22 7.84 19.73
CA LYS A 118 7.77 6.60 20.32
C LYS A 118 6.99 5.38 19.87
N ILE A 119 5.65 5.44 19.92
CA ILE A 119 4.80 4.34 19.45
C ILE A 119 4.99 4.09 17.94
N SER A 120 5.12 5.14 17.14
CA SER A 120 5.35 5.00 15.70
C SER A 120 6.70 4.34 15.40
N LEU A 121 7.76 4.74 16.11
CA LEU A 121 9.08 4.11 15.96
C LEU A 121 9.06 2.62 16.33
N ILE A 122 8.39 2.25 17.42
CA ILE A 122 8.20 0.86 17.82
C ILE A 122 7.49 0.08 16.69
N ASN A 123 6.41 0.63 16.14
CA ASN A 123 5.68 -0.02 15.06
C ASN A 123 6.49 -0.13 13.78
N ILE A 124 7.33 0.86 13.44
CA ILE A 124 8.25 0.78 12.30
C ILE A 124 9.20 -0.41 12.49
N ILE A 125 9.84 -0.52 13.65
CA ILE A 125 10.76 -1.63 13.96
C ILE A 125 10.03 -2.98 13.88
N LEU A 126 8.86 -3.09 14.51
CA LEU A 126 8.05 -4.31 14.46
C LEU A 126 7.61 -4.67 13.05
N SER A 127 7.31 -3.68 12.21
CA SER A 127 6.94 -3.90 10.81
C SER A 127 8.11 -4.38 9.99
N LEU A 128 9.33 -3.88 10.21
CA LEU A 128 10.52 -4.36 9.52
C LEU A 128 10.83 -5.82 9.89
N ILE A 129 10.71 -6.17 11.17
CA ILE A 129 10.82 -7.57 11.62
C ILE A 129 9.70 -8.42 10.99
N GLY A 130 8.47 -7.91 11.00
CA GLY A 130 7.30 -8.53 10.38
C GLY A 130 7.51 -8.79 8.89
N MET A 131 8.07 -7.83 8.15
CA MET A 131 8.41 -8.00 6.72
C MET A 131 9.34 -9.20 6.53
N GLY A 132 10.40 -9.31 7.34
CA GLY A 132 11.30 -10.47 7.31
C GLY A 132 10.57 -11.81 7.54
N LEU A 133 9.67 -11.86 8.52
CA LEU A 133 8.85 -13.05 8.79
C LEU A 133 7.88 -13.37 7.64
N THR A 134 7.26 -12.36 7.03
CA THR A 134 6.35 -12.55 5.89
C THR A 134 7.07 -12.99 4.62
N ILE A 135 8.29 -12.50 4.38
CA ILE A 135 9.17 -12.98 3.29
C ILE A 135 9.57 -14.43 3.54
N TYR A 136 9.93 -14.79 4.78
CA TYR A 136 10.21 -16.18 5.12
C TYR A 136 8.98 -17.09 4.87
N LEU A 137 7.79 -16.67 5.31
CA LEU A 137 6.52 -17.38 5.05
C LEU A 137 6.25 -17.52 3.55
N LEU A 138 6.47 -16.46 2.78
CA LEU A 138 6.29 -16.41 1.33
C LEU A 138 7.13 -17.47 0.61
N ILE A 139 8.40 -17.61 1.01
CA ILE A 139 9.37 -18.48 0.33
C ILE A 139 9.26 -19.93 0.79
N THR A 140 8.99 -20.17 2.08
CA THR A 140 9.21 -21.50 2.69
C THR A 140 7.95 -22.28 3.07
N LEU A 141 6.83 -21.60 3.37
CA LEU A 141 5.68 -22.23 4.01
C LEU A 141 4.39 -22.08 3.21
N ASN A 142 3.99 -20.85 2.92
CA ASN A 142 2.74 -20.58 2.20
C ASN A 142 2.86 -19.25 1.44
N SER A 143 3.06 -19.35 0.14
CA SER A 143 3.26 -18.18 -0.74
C SER A 143 2.05 -17.23 -0.73
N SER A 144 0.82 -17.77 -0.69
CA SER A 144 -0.39 -16.95 -0.66
C SER A 144 -0.49 -16.14 0.63
N LEU A 145 -0.31 -16.80 1.78
CA LEU A 145 -0.35 -16.15 3.09
C LEU A 145 0.79 -15.14 3.26
N GLY A 146 2.01 -15.55 2.89
CA GLY A 146 3.19 -14.69 2.98
C GLY A 146 3.04 -13.42 2.13
N THR A 147 2.54 -13.55 0.90
CA THR A 147 2.25 -12.39 0.04
C THR A 147 1.25 -11.44 0.69
N TYR A 148 0.13 -12.00 1.16
CA TYR A 148 -0.94 -11.19 1.72
C TYR A 148 -0.46 -10.41 2.97
N LEU A 149 0.23 -11.09 3.89
CA LEU A 149 0.79 -10.46 5.08
C LEU A 149 1.91 -9.47 4.75
N LEU A 150 2.69 -9.71 3.69
CA LEU A 150 3.72 -8.79 3.22
C LEU A 150 3.08 -7.46 2.80
N PHE A 151 2.05 -7.47 1.95
CA PHE A 151 1.37 -6.24 1.53
C PHE A 151 0.72 -5.51 2.71
N LEU A 152 0.03 -6.23 3.62
CA LEU A 152 -0.49 -5.61 4.82
C LEU A 152 0.61 -4.96 5.68
N THR A 153 1.73 -5.64 5.86
CA THR A 153 2.84 -5.12 6.67
C THR A 153 3.44 -3.86 6.04
N VAL A 154 3.51 -3.80 4.71
CA VAL A 154 3.97 -2.63 3.97
C VAL A 154 2.99 -1.46 4.12
N ILE A 155 1.69 -1.72 3.94
CA ILE A 155 0.64 -0.71 4.15
C ILE A 155 0.69 -0.19 5.60
N TYR A 156 0.87 -1.07 6.57
CA TYR A 156 1.02 -0.73 7.98
C TYR A 156 2.27 0.13 8.23
N LEU A 157 3.43 -0.29 7.72
CA LEU A 157 4.70 0.41 7.84
C LEU A 157 4.60 1.85 7.30
N CYS A 158 4.00 2.03 6.12
CA CYS A 158 3.86 3.34 5.48
C CYS A 158 3.07 4.33 6.34
N PHE A 159 2.03 3.87 7.04
CA PHE A 159 1.27 4.72 7.97
C PHE A 159 2.14 5.20 9.12
N PHE A 160 2.89 4.30 9.77
CA PHE A 160 3.71 4.66 10.92
C PHE A 160 4.94 5.48 10.54
N ILE A 161 5.52 5.28 9.35
CA ILE A 161 6.54 6.19 8.81
C ILE A 161 5.96 7.59 8.63
N ALA A 162 4.79 7.72 7.99
CA ALA A 162 4.14 9.01 7.80
C ALA A 162 3.79 9.69 9.12
N LEU A 163 3.27 8.92 10.08
CA LEU A 163 2.94 9.41 11.41
C LEU A 163 4.20 9.85 12.17
N TYR A 164 5.29 9.08 12.13
CA TYR A 164 6.57 9.43 12.78
C TYR A 164 7.19 10.72 12.22
N LEU A 165 7.16 10.89 10.90
CA LEU A 165 7.71 12.06 10.21
C LEU A 165 6.81 13.30 10.27
N ASN A 166 5.57 13.17 10.76
CA ASN A 166 4.66 14.30 10.85
C ASN A 166 5.08 15.27 11.97
N LYS A 167 5.03 16.56 11.68
CA LYS A 167 5.35 17.63 12.64
C LYS A 167 4.17 17.89 13.58
N GLU A 168 4.44 17.92 14.89
CA GLU A 168 3.43 18.12 15.96
C GLU A 168 2.63 19.41 15.80
N GLU A 169 3.31 20.51 15.49
CA GLU A 169 2.73 21.86 15.46
C GLU A 169 1.76 22.08 14.30
N SER A 170 1.84 21.24 13.26
CA SER A 170 1.05 21.37 12.03
C SER A 170 0.25 20.11 11.72
N PHE A 171 -0.24 19.40 12.76
CA PHE A 171 -0.90 18.11 12.57
C PHE A 171 -2.20 18.26 11.75
N ASN A 172 -2.11 18.02 10.45
CA ASN A 172 -3.22 17.92 9.52
C ASN A 172 -3.40 16.46 9.12
N TYR A 173 -4.59 15.92 9.38
CA TYR A 173 -4.90 14.52 9.12
C TYR A 173 -4.82 14.18 7.63
N LEU A 174 -5.22 15.09 6.74
CA LEU A 174 -5.18 14.86 5.29
C LEU A 174 -3.74 14.80 4.76
N ASP A 175 -2.88 15.69 5.23
CA ASP A 175 -1.49 15.72 4.78
C ASP A 175 -0.74 14.44 5.20
N LEU A 176 -1.01 13.95 6.41
CA LEU A 176 -0.51 12.67 6.90
C LEU A 176 -1.01 11.51 6.04
N VAL A 177 -2.32 11.43 5.79
CA VAL A 177 -2.93 10.33 5.01
C VAL A 177 -2.43 10.36 3.56
N ASN A 178 -2.30 11.54 2.96
CA ASN A 178 -1.77 11.68 1.60
C ASN A 178 -0.31 11.26 1.53
N PHE A 179 0.51 11.68 2.51
CA PHE A 179 1.90 11.25 2.55
C PHE A 179 2.02 9.73 2.77
N ALA A 180 1.21 9.16 3.68
CA ALA A 180 1.14 7.71 3.88
C ALA A 180 0.73 6.98 2.59
N SER A 181 -0.28 7.48 1.87
CA SER A 181 -0.75 6.88 0.61
C SER A 181 0.29 6.91 -0.50
N LEU A 182 1.12 7.97 -0.56
CA LEU A 182 2.24 8.08 -1.49
C LEU A 182 3.28 6.99 -1.20
N LEU A 183 3.69 6.87 0.07
CA LEU A 183 4.65 5.86 0.51
C LEU A 183 4.12 4.45 0.27
N MET A 184 2.85 4.22 0.58
CA MET A 184 2.15 2.95 0.41
C MET A 184 2.13 2.53 -1.06
N PHE A 185 1.67 3.40 -1.96
CA PHE A 185 1.64 3.09 -3.38
C PHE A 185 3.06 2.80 -3.91
N GLY A 186 4.04 3.64 -3.56
CA GLY A 186 5.44 3.43 -3.95
C GLY A 186 6.02 2.12 -3.41
N GLY A 187 5.77 1.79 -2.14
CA GLY A 187 6.27 0.58 -1.50
C GLY A 187 5.65 -0.69 -2.08
N VAL A 188 4.33 -0.70 -2.27
CA VAL A 188 3.61 -1.81 -2.92
C VAL A 188 4.12 -2.03 -4.34
N PHE A 189 4.23 -0.95 -5.13
CA PHE A 189 4.67 -1.05 -6.51
C PHE A 189 6.12 -1.54 -6.63
N LEU A 190 7.01 -1.05 -5.77
CA LEU A 190 8.41 -1.48 -5.73
C LEU A 190 8.52 -2.98 -5.40
N ILE A 191 7.75 -3.47 -4.43
CA ILE A 191 7.74 -4.89 -4.07
C ILE A 191 7.25 -5.75 -5.25
N ILE A 192 6.18 -5.33 -5.91
CA ILE A 192 5.66 -6.03 -7.10
C ILE A 192 6.73 -6.08 -8.19
N LEU A 193 7.44 -4.96 -8.45
CA LEU A 193 8.53 -4.93 -9.42
C LEU A 193 9.64 -5.92 -9.05
N ILE A 194 10.13 -5.89 -7.81
CA ILE A 194 11.20 -6.80 -7.36
C ILE A 194 10.79 -8.26 -7.61
N ILE A 195 9.59 -8.65 -7.15
CA ILE A 195 9.16 -10.05 -7.23
C ILE A 195 8.93 -10.49 -8.68
N ILE A 196 8.41 -9.62 -9.55
CA ILE A 196 8.26 -9.94 -10.97
C ILE A 196 9.63 -10.05 -11.66
N THR A 197 10.56 -9.14 -11.34
CA THR A 197 11.91 -9.17 -11.94
C THR A 197 12.72 -10.39 -11.52
N GLU A 198 12.59 -10.85 -10.28
CA GLU A 198 13.27 -12.06 -9.80
C GLU A 198 12.59 -13.36 -10.26
N GLY A 199 11.30 -13.30 -10.61
CA GLY A 199 10.51 -14.47 -11.03
C GLY A 199 10.61 -14.80 -12.52
N ASP A 200 10.47 -13.81 -13.41
CA ASP A 200 10.37 -14.00 -14.88
C ASP A 200 10.75 -12.73 -15.68
N GLY A 201 11.55 -11.82 -15.10
CA GLY A 201 11.78 -10.47 -15.64
C GLY A 201 12.33 -10.39 -17.08
N VAL A 202 12.89 -11.48 -17.60
CA VAL A 202 13.43 -11.56 -18.96
C VAL A 202 12.37 -11.88 -20.00
N GLU A 203 11.36 -12.70 -19.71
CA GLU A 203 10.29 -13.04 -20.67
C GLU A 203 9.24 -11.93 -20.79
N PHE A 204 9.03 -11.15 -19.72
CA PHE A 204 8.07 -10.05 -19.71
C PHE A 204 8.58 -8.79 -20.44
N LEU A 205 9.91 -8.60 -20.48
CA LEU A 205 10.59 -7.58 -21.29
C LEU A 205 10.90 -8.05 -22.72
N ASP A 206 10.79 -9.35 -23.01
CA ASP A 206 10.89 -9.86 -24.36
C ASP A 206 9.64 -9.42 -25.13
N MET A 207 9.74 -8.22 -25.71
CA MET A 207 8.74 -7.52 -26.50
C MET A 207 8.29 -8.38 -27.69
N SER A 208 7.42 -9.34 -27.44
CA SER A 208 6.73 -10.15 -28.46
C SER A 208 5.95 -9.29 -29.46
N TRP A 209 5.54 -8.07 -29.07
CA TRP A 209 4.98 -7.08 -29.99
C TRP A 209 5.94 -6.72 -31.15
N TRP A 210 7.26 -6.71 -30.91
CA TRP A 210 8.25 -6.40 -31.94
C TRP A 210 8.45 -7.57 -32.92
N LYS A 211 8.26 -8.82 -32.46
CA LYS A 211 8.37 -10.02 -33.31
C LYS A 211 7.13 -10.22 -34.19
N ASP A 212 5.94 -9.84 -33.73
CA ASP A 212 4.70 -10.00 -34.51
C ASP A 212 4.54 -8.95 -35.64
N GLY A 213 5.22 -7.81 -35.55
CA GLY A 213 5.28 -6.81 -36.63
C GLY A 213 6.18 -7.20 -37.81
N LYS A 214 7.13 -8.14 -37.63
CA LYS A 214 8.07 -8.56 -38.68
C LYS A 214 7.65 -9.82 -39.45
N ARG A 215 6.52 -10.44 -39.11
CA ARG A 215 5.94 -11.59 -39.84
C ARG A 215 4.82 -11.20 -40.80
N ARG A 216 4.56 -9.90 -41.00
CA ARG A 216 3.53 -9.35 -41.91
C ARG A 216 4.08 -8.43 -43.01
N THR A 217 5.34 -8.59 -43.38
CA THR A 217 5.94 -7.97 -44.58
C THR A 217 6.62 -9.03 -45.42
#